data_AF-A0A1M6VZ18-F1
#
_entry.id   AF-A0A1M6VZ18-F1
#
_cell.length_a   1.000
_cell.length_b   1.000
_cell.length_c   1.000
_cell.angle_alpha   90.00
_cell.angle_beta   90.00
_cell.angle_gamma   90.00
#
_symmetry.space_group_name_H-M   'P 1'
#
loop_
_entity.id
_entity.type
_entity.pdbx_description
1 polymer ?
#
loop_
_entity_poly.entity_id
_entity_poly.type
_entity_poly.pdbx_seq_one_letter_code
_entity_poly.pdbx_strand_id
1 'polypeptide(L)'
;MLIHLPIIILTSLHPIAVADAVPQFDVVRECRVEGGTKETEQRCAQDEMQARDQLHAEWIQFSPSAKLQCIRETSIDDSASYVEFLTCLQMERDVRIEREAKAPQ
;
A
#
# COMPACT_ATOMS: atom_id res chain seq x y z
N MET A 1 58.10 14.12 2.37
CA MET A 1 56.85 14.65 1.79
C MET A 1 55.84 13.50 1.74
N LEU A 2 54.85 13.51 2.64
CA LEU A 2 53.78 12.51 2.65
C LEU A 2 52.72 12.92 1.62
N ILE A 3 52.49 12.08 0.62
CA ILE A 3 51.46 12.28 -0.40
C ILE A 3 50.14 11.75 0.17
N HIS A 4 49.27 12.66 0.60
CA HIS A 4 47.91 12.32 1.05
C HIS A 4 47.05 11.97 -0.17
N LEU A 5 46.75 10.69 -0.38
CA LEU A 5 45.78 10.26 -1.38
C LEU A 5 44.36 10.52 -0.82
N PRO A 6 43.44 11.16 -1.56
CA PRO A 6 42.07 11.31 -1.12
C PRO A 6 41.37 9.95 -1.17
N ILE A 7 40.92 9.46 -0.01
CA ILE A 7 40.02 8.31 0.07
C ILE A 7 38.66 8.77 -0.43
N ILE A 8 38.37 8.54 -1.72
CA ILE A 8 37.04 8.73 -2.28
C ILE A 8 36.23 7.47 -1.94
N ILE A 9 35.42 7.55 -0.89
CA ILE A 9 34.46 6.48 -0.56
C ILE A 9 33.27 6.65 -1.53
N LEU A 10 33.31 5.96 -2.67
CA LEU A 10 32.15 5.81 -3.54
C LEU A 10 31.19 4.82 -2.86
N THR A 11 30.29 5.32 -2.01
CA THR A 11 29.20 4.49 -1.50
C THR A 11 28.19 4.28 -2.62
N SER A 12 28.25 3.13 -3.29
CA SER A 12 27.23 2.70 -4.24
C SER A 12 25.92 2.45 -3.49
N LEU A 13 25.06 3.48 -3.40
CA LEU A 13 23.66 3.27 -3.05
C LEU A 13 23.03 2.49 -4.20
N HIS A 14 22.88 1.18 -3.99
CA HIS A 14 22.05 0.38 -4.88
C HIS A 14 20.61 0.81 -4.65
N PRO A 15 19.84 1.16 -5.68
CA PRO A 15 18.42 1.38 -5.50
C PRO A 15 17.83 0.08 -4.98
N ILE A 16 17.32 0.11 -3.75
CA ILE A 16 16.53 -0.99 -3.21
C ILE A 16 15.26 -0.98 -4.06
N ALA A 17 15.14 -1.94 -4.97
CA ALA A 17 13.89 -2.18 -5.67
C ALA A 17 12.88 -2.64 -4.63
N VAL A 18 12.07 -1.71 -4.12
CA VAL A 18 10.85 -2.08 -3.39
C VAL A 18 9.99 -2.79 -4.41
N ALA A 19 9.71 -4.07 -4.18
CA ALA A 19 8.82 -4.83 -5.03
C ALA A 19 7.46 -4.12 -5.06
N ASP A 20 7.09 -3.59 -6.22
CA ASP A 20 5.78 -2.93 -6.43
C ASP A 20 4.69 -3.99 -6.59
N ALA A 21 4.47 -4.76 -5.53
CA ALA A 21 3.48 -5.82 -5.45
C ALA A 21 2.39 -5.44 -4.44
N VAL A 22 1.18 -5.99 -4.64
CA VAL A 22 0.12 -5.92 -3.64
C VAL A 22 0.64 -6.58 -2.35
N PRO A 23 0.54 -5.90 -1.18
CA PRO A 23 1.00 -6.45 0.09
C PRO A 23 0.21 -7.70 0.48
N GLN A 24 0.81 -8.55 1.30
CA GLN A 24 0.13 -9.74 1.85
C GLN A 24 -0.38 -9.43 3.25
N PHE A 25 -1.70 -9.32 3.41
CA PHE A 25 -2.36 -9.15 4.70
C PHE A 25 -2.88 -10.49 5.24
N ASP A 26 -2.92 -10.59 6.57
CA ASP A 26 -3.45 -11.76 7.29
C ASP A 26 -4.97 -11.61 7.46
N VAL A 27 -5.72 -11.96 6.40
CA VAL A 27 -7.19 -11.87 6.38
C VAL A 27 -7.85 -12.67 7.51
N VAL A 28 -7.25 -13.79 7.92
CA VAL A 28 -7.81 -14.62 8.99
C VAL A 28 -7.71 -13.90 10.32
N ARG A 29 -6.58 -13.25 10.58
CA ARG A 29 -6.40 -12.39 11.77
C ARG A 29 -7.34 -11.21 11.73
N GLU A 30 -7.38 -10.49 10.61
CA GLU A 30 -8.25 -9.32 10.39
C GLU A 30 -9.70 -9.63 10.77
N CYS A 31 -10.30 -10.63 10.10
CA CYS A 31 -11.70 -10.98 10.33
C CYS A 31 -11.99 -11.52 11.73
N ARG A 32 -10.97 -12.05 12.41
CA ARG A 32 -11.09 -12.47 13.81
C ARG A 32 -11.06 -11.28 14.77
N VAL A 33 -10.31 -10.22 14.45
CA VAL A 33 -10.25 -8.98 15.22
C VAL A 33 -11.57 -8.21 15.10
N GLU A 34 -12.10 -8.09 13.89
CA GLU A 34 -13.46 -7.56 13.64
C GLU A 34 -14.53 -8.33 14.42
N GLY A 35 -14.39 -9.66 14.46
CA GLY A 35 -15.16 -10.55 15.32
C GLY A 35 -16.62 -10.72 14.90
N GLY A 36 -17.47 -11.07 15.87
CA GLY A 36 -18.89 -11.35 15.65
C GLY A 36 -19.21 -12.84 15.53
N THR A 37 -20.20 -13.17 14.71
CA THR A 37 -20.60 -14.58 14.50
C THR A 37 -19.68 -15.24 13.47
N LYS A 38 -19.66 -16.57 13.42
CA LYS A 38 -18.96 -17.31 12.36
C LYS A 38 -19.40 -16.88 10.94
N GLU A 39 -20.67 -16.53 10.77
CA GLU A 39 -21.18 -16.03 9.49
C GLU A 39 -20.62 -14.63 9.17
N THR A 40 -20.44 -13.79 10.19
CA THR A 40 -19.80 -12.47 10.06
C THR A 40 -18.34 -12.61 9.64
N GLU A 41 -17.57 -13.49 10.30
CA GLU A 41 -16.17 -13.77 9.95
C GLU A 41 -16.05 -14.30 8.51
N GLN A 42 -16.98 -15.15 8.08
CA GLN A 42 -17.01 -15.66 6.69
C GLN A 42 -17.29 -14.56 5.67
N ARG A 43 -18.22 -13.66 5.97
CA ARG A 43 -18.53 -12.52 5.10
C ARG A 43 -17.32 -11.57 5.01
N CYS A 44 -16.70 -11.24 6.14
CA CYS A 44 -15.46 -10.47 6.16
C CYS A 44 -14.39 -11.10 5.25
N ALA A 45 -14.13 -12.41 5.40
CA ALA A 45 -13.12 -13.06 4.58
C ALA A 45 -13.45 -13.01 3.07
N GLN A 46 -14.73 -13.06 2.71
CA GLN A 46 -15.17 -12.90 1.31
C GLN A 46 -14.92 -11.48 0.80
N ASP A 47 -15.28 -10.46 1.58
CA ASP A 47 -15.10 -9.05 1.22
C ASP A 47 -13.60 -8.72 1.07
N GLU A 48 -12.77 -9.19 2.00
CA GLU A 48 -11.31 -9.08 1.99
C GLU A 48 -10.68 -9.73 0.75
N MET A 49 -11.10 -10.95 0.41
CA MET A 49 -10.62 -11.63 -0.80
C MET A 49 -11.04 -10.87 -2.07
N GLN A 50 -12.26 -10.36 -2.13
CA GLN A 50 -12.75 -9.60 -3.28
C GLN A 50 -11.99 -8.29 -3.44
N ALA A 51 -11.73 -7.57 -2.34
CA ALA A 51 -10.93 -6.35 -2.34
C ALA A 51 -9.49 -6.63 -2.78
N ARG A 52 -8.87 -7.72 -2.32
CA ARG A 52 -7.53 -8.14 -2.77
C ARG A 52 -7.50 -8.42 -4.28
N ASP A 53 -8.49 -9.11 -4.80
CA ASP A 53 -8.57 -9.43 -6.23
C ASP A 53 -8.73 -8.15 -7.07
N GLN A 54 -9.55 -7.20 -6.60
CA GLN A 54 -9.68 -5.88 -7.24
C GLN A 54 -8.38 -5.06 -7.14
N LEU A 55 -7.69 -5.09 -5.99
CA LEU A 55 -6.38 -4.47 -5.83
C LEU A 55 -5.39 -5.01 -6.86
N HIS A 56 -5.35 -6.33 -7.08
CA HIS A 56 -4.49 -6.92 -8.11
C HIS A 56 -4.83 -6.42 -9.52
N ALA A 57 -6.11 -6.26 -9.86
CA ALA A 57 -6.55 -5.78 -11.16
C ALA A 57 -6.22 -4.28 -11.38
N GLU A 58 -6.34 -3.46 -10.33
CA GLU A 58 -6.16 -2.01 -10.40
C GLU A 58 -4.75 -1.53 -10.01
N TRP A 59 -3.89 -2.42 -9.50
CA TRP A 59 -2.63 -2.08 -8.82
C TRP A 59 -1.76 -1.07 -9.57
N ILE A 60 -1.65 -1.22 -10.90
CA ILE A 60 -0.80 -0.37 -11.74
C ILE A 60 -1.34 1.04 -11.94
N GLN A 61 -2.62 1.27 -11.64
CA GLN A 61 -3.29 2.57 -11.78
C GLN A 61 -3.01 3.49 -10.59
N PHE A 62 -2.58 2.94 -9.45
CA PHE A 62 -2.29 3.70 -8.25
C PHE A 62 -0.85 4.22 -8.27
N SER A 63 -0.67 5.50 -7.89
CA SER A 63 0.66 6.09 -7.84
C SER A 63 1.50 5.47 -6.71
N PRO A 64 2.84 5.45 -6.84
CA PRO A 64 3.71 5.00 -5.76
C PRO A 64 3.50 5.78 -4.45
N SER A 65 3.18 7.08 -4.53
CA SER A 65 2.90 7.90 -3.36
C SER A 65 1.63 7.45 -2.63
N ALA A 66 0.56 7.16 -3.38
CA ALA A 66 -0.70 6.68 -2.81
C ALA A 66 -0.52 5.31 -2.17
N LYS A 67 0.19 4.39 -2.85
CA LYS A 67 0.55 3.06 -2.29
C LYS A 67 1.29 3.19 -0.96
N LEU A 68 2.31 4.03 -0.89
CA LEU A 68 3.09 4.28 0.32
C LEU A 68 2.29 4.96 1.43
N GLN A 69 1.38 5.86 1.10
CA GLN A 69 0.52 6.51 2.08
C GLN A 69 -0.49 5.52 2.63
N CYS A 70 -1.29 4.90 1.78
CA CYS A 70 -2.36 4.02 2.19
C CYS A 70 -1.87 2.79 2.95
N ILE A 71 -0.69 2.23 2.62
CA ILE A 71 -0.13 1.11 3.38
C ILE A 71 0.24 1.52 4.81
N ARG A 72 0.71 2.75 5.02
CA ARG A 72 1.01 3.25 6.37
C ARG A 72 -0.26 3.44 7.18
N GLU A 73 -1.31 3.98 6.56
CA GLU A 73 -2.60 4.20 7.23
C GLU A 73 -3.27 2.87 7.60
N THR A 74 -3.25 1.87 6.72
CA THR A 74 -3.86 0.54 6.98
C THR A 74 -3.02 -0.39 7.84
N SER A 75 -1.77 -0.04 8.14
CA SER A 75 -0.90 -0.85 9.00
C SER A 75 -0.60 -0.16 10.34
N ILE A 76 -1.50 0.73 10.79
CA ILE A 76 -1.35 1.43 12.08
C ILE A 76 -1.50 0.44 13.24
N ASP A 77 -2.41 -0.52 13.10
CA ASP A 77 -2.56 -1.65 14.01
C ASP A 77 -2.05 -2.94 13.36
N ASP A 78 -2.21 -4.06 14.07
CA ASP A 78 -1.77 -5.39 13.61
C ASP A 78 -2.85 -6.12 12.79
N SER A 79 -3.85 -5.38 12.29
CA SER A 79 -5.05 -5.86 11.60
C SER A 79 -5.29 -5.02 10.34
N ALA A 80 -4.50 -5.29 9.30
CA ALA A 80 -4.62 -4.59 8.03
C ALA A 80 -5.71 -5.21 7.14
N SER A 81 -6.68 -4.38 6.74
CA SER A 81 -7.77 -4.73 5.83
C SER A 81 -7.45 -4.37 4.36
N TYR A 82 -7.69 -5.30 3.43
CA TYR A 82 -7.66 -5.02 1.99
C TYR A 82 -8.80 -4.11 1.56
N VAL A 83 -9.98 -4.20 2.20
CA VAL A 83 -11.11 -3.31 1.91
C VAL A 83 -10.73 -1.86 2.22
N GLU A 84 -10.14 -1.62 3.39
CA GLU A 84 -9.66 -0.29 3.77
C GLU A 84 -8.53 0.19 2.86
N PHE A 85 -7.58 -0.68 2.53
CA PHE A 85 -6.43 -0.31 1.71
C PHE A 85 -6.85 0.06 0.29
N LEU A 86 -7.74 -0.74 -0.31
CA LEU A 86 -8.34 -0.45 -1.61
C LEU A 86 -9.11 0.87 -1.57
N THR A 87 -9.93 1.09 -0.54
CA THR A 87 -10.73 2.31 -0.41
C THR A 87 -9.84 3.55 -0.32
N CYS A 88 -8.79 3.52 0.51
CA CYS A 88 -7.82 4.61 0.60
C CYS A 88 -7.18 4.92 -0.77
N LEU A 89 -6.78 3.88 -1.50
CA LEU A 89 -6.16 4.04 -2.82
C LEU A 89 -7.11 4.65 -3.85
N GLN A 90 -8.38 4.24 -3.83
CA GLN A 90 -9.42 4.80 -4.68
C GLN A 90 -9.67 6.27 -4.34
N MET A 91 -9.74 6.62 -3.05
CA MET A 91 -9.87 8.02 -2.61
C MET A 91 -8.69 8.89 -3.06
N GLU A 92 -7.45 8.42 -2.91
CA GLU A 92 -6.25 9.14 -3.38
C GLU A 92 -6.24 9.32 -4.91
N ARG A 93 -6.73 8.31 -5.64
CA ARG A 93 -6.93 8.41 -7.09
C ARG A 93 -7.97 9.48 -7.44
N ASP A 94 -9.11 9.45 -6.79
CA ASP A 94 -10.23 10.34 -7.10
C ASP A 94 -9.87 11.80 -6.76
N VAL A 95 -9.23 12.03 -5.61
CA VAL A 95 -8.69 13.36 -5.24
C VAL A 95 -7.66 13.86 -6.27
N ARG A 96 -6.80 12.98 -6.80
CA ARG A 96 -5.84 13.37 -7.84
C ARG A 96 -6.57 13.78 -9.13
N ILE A 97 -7.55 13.00 -9.58
CA ILE A 97 -8.35 13.28 -10.77
C ILE A 97 -9.04 14.65 -10.63
N GLU A 98 -9.65 14.93 -9.47
CA GLU A 98 -10.30 16.22 -9.23
C GLU A 98 -9.31 17.40 -9.25
N ARG A 99 -8.11 17.23 -8.68
CA ARG A 99 -7.06 18.26 -8.70
C ARG A 99 -6.58 18.56 -10.11
N GLU A 100 -6.39 17.53 -10.92
CA GLU A 100 -5.98 17.65 -12.33
C GLU A 100 -7.06 18.35 -13.15
N ALA A 101 -8.33 18.01 -12.95
CA ALA A 101 -9.46 18.66 -13.64
C ALA A 101 -9.58 20.16 -13.32
N LYS A 102 -9.13 20.59 -12.14
CA LYS A 102 -9.19 21.99 -11.69
C LYS A 102 -7.91 22.78 -12.02
N ALA A 103 -6.83 22.14 -12.43
CA ALA A 103 -5.57 22.82 -12.71
C ALA A 103 -5.74 23.84 -13.85
N PRO A 104 -5.29 25.10 -13.68
CA PRO A 104 -5.27 26.06 -14.77
C PRO A 104 -4.36 25.54 -15.91
N GLN A 105 -4.83 25.70 -17.15
CA GLN A 105 -4.08 25.38 -18.37
C GLN A 105 -2.89 26.31 -18.56
#